data_AF-A0A970VVR3-F1
#
_entry.id   AF-A0A970VVR3-F1
#
_cell.length_a   1.000
_cell.length_b   1.000
_cell.length_c   1.000
_cell.angle_alpha   90.00
_cell.angle_beta   90.00
_cell.angle_gamma   90.00
#
_symmetry.space_group_name_H-M   'P 1'
#
loop_
_entity.id
_entity.type
_entity.pdbx_description
1 polymer ?
#
loop_
_entity_poly.entity_id
_entity_poly.type
_entity_poly.pdbx_seq_one_letter_code
_entity_poly.pdbx_strand_id
1 'polypeptide(L)'
;MSENKMLTVDRIPVAIEDERNLLEVIRKANIELPTFCYHSEMSIYGACRLCLVEIEGRGLQPACSVKPEEGMVVNTSTKELRKIRKMILELILASHESACPTCVKGGDCQLQKLARRMGVTHVRFNHGRKRVKIDDSSPSLVRDPNKCILCGDCVRMCNEIQGVGAIDFAYRGSNAMVTPYFGKELAKVECVNCGQCARVCPTGALHPKTNIDQVWDAIHDPEKKVVVQLAPAVRVALGESFHMEAGTLTTAQIVSALRTMGFDAVYDTSFAADLTVIEEAEEFLGRLKKGENIPLFTSCCPGWVSFAEQYYPEFLSNLSSCRSPQQMMGSVIKNFLSTSENIKKEDIVVVSIMPCT
;
A
#
# COMPACT_ATOMS: atom_id res chain seq x y z
N MET A 1 -26.80 -19.73 -28.57
CA MET A 1 -26.34 -18.38 -28.18
C MET A 1 -27.11 -18.03 -26.93
N SER A 2 -26.47 -17.99 -25.76
CA SER A 2 -27.12 -17.50 -24.56
C SER A 2 -27.53 -16.05 -24.78
N GLU A 3 -28.79 -15.71 -24.56
CA GLU A 3 -29.23 -14.31 -24.55
C GLU A 3 -28.39 -13.57 -23.51
N ASN A 4 -27.64 -12.55 -23.94
CA ASN A 4 -26.90 -11.71 -23.01
C ASN A 4 -27.92 -10.95 -22.17
N LYS A 5 -27.92 -11.20 -20.86
CA LYS A 5 -28.76 -10.47 -19.90
C LYS A 5 -28.32 -9.01 -19.91
N MET A 6 -29.26 -8.08 -20.07
CA MET A 6 -28.96 -6.65 -20.16
C MET A 6 -29.54 -5.89 -18.97
N LEU A 7 -28.83 -4.84 -18.52
CA LEU A 7 -29.38 -3.81 -17.64
C LEU A 7 -29.10 -2.41 -18.22
N THR A 8 -29.75 -1.39 -17.69
CA THR A 8 -29.59 0.01 -18.13
C THR A 8 -28.93 0.84 -17.03
N VAL A 9 -27.80 1.50 -17.32
CA VAL A 9 -27.12 2.45 -16.43
C VAL A 9 -27.13 3.84 -17.07
N ASP A 10 -27.75 4.83 -16.44
CA ASP A 10 -27.85 6.22 -16.96
C ASP A 10 -28.27 6.28 -18.45
N ARG A 11 -29.27 5.46 -18.82
CA ARG A 11 -29.81 5.28 -20.20
C ARG A 11 -28.90 4.52 -21.18
N ILE A 12 -27.76 4.00 -20.71
CA ILE A 12 -26.84 3.18 -21.51
C ILE A 12 -27.17 1.71 -21.24
N PRO A 13 -27.51 0.91 -22.26
CA PRO A 13 -27.66 -0.53 -22.10
C PRO A 13 -26.28 -1.19 -21.92
N VAL A 14 -26.15 -2.02 -20.90
CA VAL A 14 -24.91 -2.69 -20.53
C VAL A 14 -25.19 -4.19 -20.39
N ALA A 15 -24.37 -5.01 -21.05
CA ALA A 15 -24.44 -6.46 -20.92
C ALA A 15 -23.95 -6.90 -19.53
N ILE A 16 -24.65 -7.83 -18.91
CA ILE A 16 -24.23 -8.53 -17.71
C ILE A 16 -23.44 -9.76 -18.16
N GLU A 17 -22.22 -9.88 -17.69
CA GLU A 17 -21.32 -11.00 -17.93
C GLU A 17 -21.04 -11.67 -16.57
N ASP A 18 -19.79 -11.64 -16.13
CA ASP A 18 -19.32 -12.31 -14.91
C ASP A 18 -19.03 -11.31 -13.76
N GLU A 19 -19.58 -10.10 -13.83
CA GLU A 19 -19.38 -9.10 -12.79
C GLU A 19 -19.97 -9.53 -11.44
N ARG A 20 -19.23 -9.31 -10.36
CA ARG A 20 -19.62 -9.74 -9.02
C ARG A 20 -20.77 -8.91 -8.45
N ASN A 21 -20.85 -7.65 -8.86
CA ASN A 21 -21.82 -6.69 -8.35
C ASN A 21 -22.08 -5.57 -9.36
N LEU A 22 -23.12 -4.79 -9.07
CA LEU A 22 -23.55 -3.70 -9.93
C LEU A 22 -22.49 -2.61 -10.10
N LEU A 23 -21.63 -2.37 -9.11
CA LEU A 23 -20.54 -1.40 -9.22
C LEU A 23 -19.54 -1.77 -10.33
N GLU A 24 -19.22 -3.05 -10.50
CA GLU A 24 -18.33 -3.51 -11.58
C GLU A 24 -18.99 -3.30 -12.96
N VAL A 25 -20.28 -3.59 -13.10
CA VAL A 25 -21.03 -3.34 -14.35
C VAL A 25 -21.06 -1.84 -14.68
N ILE A 26 -21.28 -0.98 -13.68
CA ILE A 26 -21.28 0.48 -13.88
C ILE A 26 -19.90 0.98 -14.32
N ARG A 27 -18.82 0.43 -13.75
CA ARG A 27 -17.45 0.76 -14.16
C ARG A 27 -17.14 0.28 -15.58
N LYS A 28 -17.67 -0.88 -16.00
CA LYS A 28 -17.58 -1.37 -17.39
C LYS A 28 -18.22 -0.40 -18.38
N ALA A 29 -19.29 0.29 -17.96
CA ALA A 29 -19.91 1.36 -18.74
C ALA A 29 -19.13 2.69 -18.75
N ASN A 30 -17.87 2.70 -18.27
CA ASN A 30 -17.03 3.89 -18.10
C ASN A 30 -17.62 4.96 -17.17
N ILE A 31 -18.50 4.57 -16.24
CA ILE A 31 -19.06 5.48 -15.23
C ILE A 31 -18.30 5.28 -13.92
N GLU A 32 -17.54 6.30 -13.51
CA GLU A 32 -16.76 6.26 -12.28
C GLU A 32 -17.62 6.57 -11.06
N LEU A 33 -17.95 5.53 -10.27
CA LEU A 33 -18.60 5.69 -8.97
C LEU A 33 -17.58 5.84 -7.83
N PRO A 34 -17.78 6.82 -6.92
CA PRO A 34 -16.89 7.02 -5.79
C PRO A 34 -16.97 5.87 -4.79
N THR A 35 -15.82 5.37 -4.35
CA THR A 35 -15.70 4.30 -3.35
C THR A 35 -14.49 4.52 -2.46
N PHE A 36 -14.63 4.23 -1.17
CA PHE A 36 -13.47 4.10 -0.26
C PHE A 36 -13.23 2.68 0.24
N CYS A 37 -14.27 1.85 0.31
CA CYS A 37 -14.20 0.53 0.96
C CYS A 37 -14.40 -0.62 -0.03
N TYR A 38 -14.07 -0.39 -1.29
CA TYR A 38 -14.22 -1.37 -2.35
C TYR A 38 -12.90 -1.56 -3.06
N HIS A 39 -12.41 -2.79 -3.06
CA HIS A 39 -11.18 -3.20 -3.72
C HIS A 39 -11.45 -4.52 -4.43
N SER A 40 -10.93 -4.68 -5.64
CA SER A 40 -11.22 -5.85 -6.48
C SER A 40 -10.79 -7.16 -5.83
N GLU A 41 -9.64 -7.17 -5.16
CA GLU A 41 -9.04 -8.37 -4.55
C GLU A 41 -9.68 -8.78 -3.21
N MET A 42 -10.50 -7.93 -2.59
CA MET A 42 -11.05 -8.16 -1.25
C MET A 42 -12.55 -8.49 -1.29
N SER A 43 -13.06 -8.97 -0.16
CA SER A 43 -14.49 -9.18 0.07
C SER A 43 -15.33 -7.91 -0.17
N ILE A 44 -16.65 -8.07 -0.32
CA ILE A 44 -17.57 -6.92 -0.40
C ILE A 44 -17.90 -6.46 1.03
N TYR A 45 -17.63 -5.19 1.34
CA TYR A 45 -17.88 -4.63 2.69
C TYR A 45 -19.08 -3.68 2.76
N GLY A 46 -19.23 -2.76 1.81
CA GLY A 46 -20.41 -1.89 1.73
C GLY A 46 -20.55 -0.82 2.81
N ALA A 47 -19.50 -0.52 3.59
CA ALA A 47 -19.58 0.41 4.71
C ALA A 47 -19.63 1.91 4.33
N CYS A 48 -18.88 2.34 3.31
CA CYS A 48 -18.72 3.79 3.05
C CYS A 48 -19.93 4.48 2.40
N ARG A 49 -20.85 3.72 1.80
CA ARG A 49 -22.08 4.20 1.12
C ARG A 49 -21.88 5.27 0.03
N LEU A 50 -20.66 5.49 -0.48
CA LEU A 50 -20.43 6.42 -1.59
C LEU A 50 -20.93 5.88 -2.94
N CYS A 51 -20.91 4.56 -3.12
CA CYS A 51 -21.42 3.87 -4.31
C CYS A 51 -22.94 3.69 -4.33
N LEU A 52 -23.70 4.44 -3.53
CA LEU A 52 -25.16 4.42 -3.61
C LEU A 52 -25.61 4.79 -5.02
N VAL A 53 -26.58 4.05 -5.55
CA VAL A 53 -27.25 4.29 -6.82
C VAL A 53 -28.76 4.18 -6.61
N GLU A 54 -29.53 4.77 -7.50
CA GLU A 54 -30.97 4.69 -7.48
C GLU A 54 -31.42 3.64 -8.50
N ILE A 55 -32.10 2.61 -8.02
CA ILE A 55 -32.62 1.52 -8.86
C ILE A 55 -34.13 1.69 -8.94
N GLU A 56 -34.68 1.75 -10.15
CA GLU A 56 -36.13 1.90 -10.34
C GLU A 56 -36.90 0.75 -9.68
N GLY A 57 -37.94 1.09 -8.92
CA GLY A 57 -38.71 0.12 -8.13
C GLY A 57 -38.05 -0.40 -6.85
N ARG A 58 -36.76 -0.11 -6.61
CA ARG A 58 -36.02 -0.56 -5.41
C ARG A 58 -35.43 0.57 -4.55
N GLY A 59 -35.42 1.80 -5.06
CA GLY A 59 -34.90 2.97 -4.37
C GLY A 59 -33.37 2.99 -4.29
N LEU A 60 -32.82 3.62 -3.24
CA LEU A 60 -31.38 3.79 -3.07
C LEU A 60 -30.70 2.54 -2.54
N GLN A 61 -29.75 1.99 -3.29
CA GLN A 61 -28.99 0.81 -2.89
C GLN A 61 -27.49 0.96 -3.16
N PRO A 62 -26.63 0.33 -2.33
CA PRO A 62 -25.18 0.32 -2.54
C PRO A 62 -24.80 -0.56 -3.75
N ALA A 63 -24.28 0.04 -4.81
CA ALA A 63 -23.92 -0.71 -6.02
C ALA A 63 -22.90 -1.85 -5.76
N CYS A 64 -22.03 -1.71 -4.76
CA CYS A 64 -21.02 -2.73 -4.47
C CYS A 64 -21.57 -4.04 -3.89
N SER A 65 -22.79 -4.06 -3.33
CA SER A 65 -23.36 -5.27 -2.71
C SER A 65 -24.61 -5.80 -3.42
N VAL A 66 -25.07 -5.12 -4.46
CA VAL A 66 -26.22 -5.55 -5.27
C VAL A 66 -25.70 -6.41 -6.42
N LYS A 67 -26.28 -7.60 -6.58
CA LYS A 67 -26.02 -8.46 -7.73
C LYS A 67 -26.67 -7.85 -8.98
N PRO A 68 -25.99 -7.81 -10.14
CA PRO A 68 -26.61 -7.33 -11.37
C PRO A 68 -27.72 -8.30 -11.80
N GLU A 69 -28.88 -7.75 -12.13
CA GLU A 69 -30.04 -8.51 -12.62
C GLU A 69 -30.52 -7.91 -13.94
N GLU A 70 -31.05 -8.78 -14.80
CA GLU A 70 -31.61 -8.39 -16.08
C GLU A 70 -32.79 -7.42 -15.90
N GLY A 71 -32.86 -6.41 -16.77
CA GLY A 71 -33.93 -5.41 -16.77
C GLY A 71 -33.81 -4.34 -15.69
N MET A 72 -32.76 -4.35 -14.85
CA MET A 72 -32.51 -3.27 -13.90
C MET A 72 -32.31 -1.92 -14.63
N VAL A 73 -32.92 -0.86 -14.11
CA VAL A 73 -32.67 0.51 -14.55
C VAL A 73 -32.04 1.27 -13.39
N VAL A 74 -30.81 1.75 -13.60
CA VAL A 74 -29.94 2.29 -12.57
C VAL A 74 -29.55 3.72 -12.93
N ASN A 75 -29.82 4.65 -12.00
CA ASN A 75 -29.45 6.05 -12.10
C ASN A 75 -28.32 6.35 -11.10
N THR A 76 -27.21 6.93 -11.58
CA THR A 76 -26.01 7.10 -10.75
C THR A 76 -25.80 8.53 -10.24
N SER A 77 -26.53 9.51 -10.80
CA SER A 77 -26.21 10.94 -10.69
C SER A 77 -27.36 11.85 -10.25
N THR A 78 -28.43 11.28 -9.66
CA THR A 78 -29.64 12.02 -9.25
C THR A 78 -29.37 13.06 -8.15
N LYS A 79 -30.29 14.02 -8.01
CA LYS A 79 -30.16 15.13 -7.03
C LYS A 79 -30.03 14.61 -5.60
N GLU A 80 -30.76 13.55 -5.27
CA GLU A 80 -30.71 12.90 -3.96
C GLU A 80 -29.35 12.24 -3.71
N LEU A 81 -28.85 11.46 -4.67
CA LEU A 81 -27.53 10.82 -4.60
C LEU A 81 -26.40 11.84 -4.37
N ARG A 82 -26.42 12.97 -5.09
CA ARG A 82 -25.43 14.04 -4.93
C ARG A 82 -25.46 14.62 -3.52
N LYS A 83 -26.64 14.86 -2.94
CA LYS A 83 -26.78 15.37 -1.57
C LYS A 83 -26.25 14.38 -0.55
N ILE A 84 -26.59 13.10 -0.69
CA ILE A 84 -26.16 12.03 0.24
C ILE A 84 -24.64 11.86 0.20
N ARG A 85 -24.04 11.74 -0.99
CA ARG A 85 -22.57 11.60 -1.13
C ARG A 85 -21.82 12.79 -0.54
N LYS A 86 -22.29 14.01 -0.79
CA LYS A 86 -21.70 15.23 -0.19
C LYS A 86 -21.79 15.19 1.34
N MET A 87 -22.96 14.83 1.89
CA MET A 87 -23.16 14.71 3.34
C MET A 87 -22.25 13.64 3.98
N ILE A 88 -22.10 12.48 3.34
CA ILE A 88 -21.19 11.41 3.81
C ILE A 88 -19.75 11.94 3.90
N LEU A 89 -19.28 12.65 2.87
CA LEU A 89 -17.93 13.23 2.86
C LEU A 89 -17.76 14.29 3.96
N GLU A 90 -18.77 15.14 4.18
CA GLU A 90 -18.75 16.10 5.29
C GLU A 90 -18.67 15.40 6.66
N LEU A 91 -19.40 14.31 6.87
CA LEU A 91 -19.35 13.53 8.12
C LEU A 91 -17.98 12.89 8.33
N ILE A 92 -17.39 12.31 7.26
CA ILE A 92 -16.04 11.76 7.31
C ILE A 92 -15.04 12.87 7.68
N LEU A 93 -15.11 14.01 6.99
CA LEU A 93 -14.23 15.15 7.23
C LEU A 93 -14.38 15.74 8.63
N ALA A 94 -15.57 15.71 9.22
CA ALA A 94 -15.79 16.17 10.59
C ALA A 94 -15.03 15.34 11.64
N SER A 95 -14.71 14.08 11.31
CA SER A 95 -13.92 13.19 12.17
C SER A 95 -12.43 13.12 11.79
N HIS A 96 -12.04 13.78 10.69
CA HIS A 96 -10.72 13.67 10.06
C HIS A 96 -9.86 14.91 10.32
N GLU A 97 -8.59 14.69 10.64
CA GLU A 97 -7.60 15.77 10.69
C GLU A 97 -7.25 16.30 9.29
N SER A 98 -7.85 17.43 8.93
CA SER A 98 -7.68 18.05 7.62
C SER A 98 -6.44 18.96 7.56
N ALA A 99 -5.24 18.39 7.68
CA ALA A 99 -3.95 19.08 7.52
C ALA A 99 -3.32 18.79 6.15
N CYS A 100 -4.06 19.04 5.06
CA CYS A 100 -3.66 18.61 3.72
C CYS A 100 -2.29 19.13 3.22
N PRO A 101 -1.89 20.40 3.45
CA PRO A 101 -0.62 20.93 2.92
C PRO A 101 0.62 20.23 3.47
N THR A 102 0.55 19.71 4.70
CA THR A 102 1.65 19.03 5.39
C THR A 102 1.46 17.50 5.45
N CYS A 103 0.41 16.99 4.82
CA CYS A 103 0.10 15.56 4.84
C CYS A 103 0.96 14.80 3.83
N VAL A 104 1.49 13.65 4.23
CA VAL A 104 2.28 12.73 3.38
C VAL A 104 1.54 12.23 2.13
N LYS A 105 0.21 12.24 2.15
CA LYS A 105 -0.66 11.88 1.01
C LYS A 105 -1.27 13.13 0.34
N GLY A 106 -0.75 14.32 0.62
CA GLY A 106 -1.20 15.54 -0.04
C GLY A 106 -1.10 15.42 -1.56
N GLY A 107 -2.11 15.86 -2.30
CA GLY A 107 -2.18 15.70 -3.75
C GLY A 107 -2.76 14.35 -4.20
N ASP A 108 -2.37 13.26 -3.55
CA ASP A 108 -2.80 11.89 -3.93
C ASP A 108 -3.91 11.27 -3.08
N CYS A 109 -4.30 11.92 -1.99
CA CYS A 109 -5.35 11.48 -1.08
C CYS A 109 -6.71 11.36 -1.80
N GLN A 110 -7.30 10.15 -1.76
CA GLN A 110 -8.61 9.90 -2.37
C GLN A 110 -9.73 10.67 -1.67
N LEU A 111 -9.64 10.84 -0.35
CA LEU A 111 -10.59 11.68 0.39
C LEU A 111 -10.58 13.12 -0.12
N GLN A 112 -9.39 13.68 -0.34
CA GLN A 112 -9.23 15.02 -0.87
C GLN A 112 -9.80 15.14 -2.30
N LYS A 113 -9.48 14.18 -3.17
CA LYS A 113 -9.98 14.13 -4.56
C LYS A 113 -11.52 14.06 -4.59
N LEU A 114 -12.13 13.18 -3.81
CA LEU A 114 -13.59 13.02 -3.77
C LEU A 114 -14.31 14.20 -3.11
N ALA A 115 -13.77 14.77 -2.04
CA ALA A 115 -14.33 15.97 -1.41
C ALA A 115 -14.39 17.15 -2.38
N ARG A 116 -13.30 17.38 -3.14
CA ARG A 116 -13.25 18.40 -4.20
C ARG A 116 -14.24 18.10 -5.32
N ARG A 117 -14.26 16.87 -5.83
CA ARG A 117 -15.17 16.44 -6.91
C ARG A 117 -16.65 16.64 -6.54
N MET A 118 -17.01 16.45 -5.26
CA MET A 118 -18.38 16.61 -4.76
C MET A 118 -18.70 18.05 -4.28
N GLY A 119 -17.77 19.00 -4.44
CA GLY A 119 -17.98 20.40 -4.07
C GLY A 119 -18.17 20.61 -2.57
N VAL A 120 -17.45 19.86 -1.73
CA VAL A 120 -17.39 20.12 -0.29
C VAL A 120 -16.47 21.31 -0.05
N THR A 121 -17.05 22.47 0.26
CA THR A 121 -16.32 23.71 0.55
C THR A 121 -16.27 24.05 2.03
N HIS A 122 -17.21 23.52 2.81
CA HIS A 122 -17.31 23.68 4.25
C HIS A 122 -17.89 22.40 4.86
N VAL A 123 -17.51 22.09 6.10
CA VAL A 123 -18.03 20.96 6.87
C VAL A 123 -19.01 21.51 7.89
N ARG A 124 -20.28 21.10 7.81
CA ARG A 124 -21.35 21.62 8.69
C ARG A 124 -21.39 20.97 10.08
N PHE A 125 -20.64 19.88 10.28
CA PHE A 125 -20.68 19.08 11.50
C PHE A 125 -19.48 19.39 12.40
N ASN A 126 -19.70 19.40 13.72
CA ASN A 126 -18.68 19.70 14.71
C ASN A 126 -17.57 18.63 14.74
N HIS A 127 -16.34 19.09 14.94
CA HIS A 127 -15.17 18.22 15.15
C HIS A 127 -15.19 17.68 16.57
N GLY A 128 -15.78 16.50 16.76
CA GLY A 128 -16.02 15.92 18.09
C GLY A 128 -15.00 14.87 18.55
N ARG A 129 -14.07 14.45 17.69
CA ARG A 129 -13.15 13.36 18.01
C ARG A 129 -11.92 13.88 18.75
N LYS A 130 -11.66 13.34 19.94
CA LYS A 130 -10.40 13.57 20.65
C LYS A 130 -9.24 13.03 19.82
N ARG A 131 -8.15 13.80 19.76
CA ARG A 131 -6.92 13.36 19.10
C ARG A 131 -6.36 12.14 19.81
N VAL A 132 -5.94 11.17 19.01
CA VAL A 132 -5.29 9.93 19.47
C VAL A 132 -3.81 10.03 19.16
N LYS A 133 -2.98 9.44 20.04
CA LYS A 133 -1.54 9.37 19.84
C LYS A 133 -1.22 8.68 18.49
N ILE A 134 -0.30 9.26 17.74
CA ILE A 134 0.29 8.65 16.54
C ILE A 134 1.19 7.51 16.99
N ASP A 135 1.12 6.40 16.27
CA ASP A 135 1.97 5.23 16.49
C ASP A 135 3.06 5.20 15.41
N ASP A 136 4.27 5.57 15.81
CA ASP A 136 5.50 5.62 15.02
C ASP A 136 6.53 4.58 15.48
N SER A 137 6.09 3.61 16.29
CA SER A 137 6.93 2.59 16.92
C SER A 137 7.52 1.59 15.93
N SER A 138 6.80 1.28 14.85
CA SER A 138 7.27 0.33 13.84
C SER A 138 8.47 0.91 13.08
N PRO A 139 9.45 0.08 12.70
CA PRO A 139 10.55 0.51 11.85
C PRO A 139 10.08 0.88 10.43
N SER A 140 8.97 0.30 9.98
CA SER A 140 8.52 0.37 8.59
C SER A 140 7.29 1.26 8.37
N LEU A 141 6.43 1.39 9.37
CA LEU A 141 5.11 2.02 9.22
C LEU A 141 4.83 3.07 10.29
N VAL A 142 4.11 4.11 9.89
CA VAL A 142 3.50 5.10 10.79
C VAL A 142 1.99 4.99 10.67
N ARG A 143 1.31 4.91 11.83
CA ARG A 143 -0.15 4.90 11.94
C ARG A 143 -0.62 6.18 12.61
N ASP A 144 -1.38 6.97 11.87
CA ASP A 144 -2.06 8.18 12.34
C ASP A 144 -3.59 7.96 12.38
N PRO A 145 -4.17 7.61 13.53
CA PRO A 145 -5.60 7.35 13.65
C PRO A 145 -6.46 8.58 13.36
N ASN A 146 -5.90 9.79 13.48
CA ASN A 146 -6.61 11.05 13.30
C ASN A 146 -6.95 11.30 11.82
N LYS A 147 -6.26 10.61 10.90
CA LYS A 147 -6.54 10.65 9.45
C LYS A 147 -7.37 9.46 8.97
N CYS A 148 -7.69 8.50 9.84
CA CYS A 148 -8.43 7.30 9.46
C CYS A 148 -9.90 7.60 9.17
N ILE A 149 -10.42 7.07 8.06
CA ILE A 149 -11.83 7.19 7.66
C ILE A 149 -12.64 5.91 7.88
N LEU A 150 -12.07 4.93 8.58
CA LEU A 150 -12.71 3.65 8.90
C LEU A 150 -13.25 2.89 7.67
N CYS A 151 -12.57 2.98 6.53
CA CYS A 151 -12.97 2.27 5.31
C CYS A 151 -12.80 0.75 5.40
N GLY A 152 -11.90 0.27 6.26
CA GLY A 152 -11.65 -1.17 6.49
C GLY A 152 -10.76 -1.85 5.45
N ASP A 153 -10.26 -1.14 4.44
CA ASP A 153 -9.39 -1.73 3.42
C ASP A 153 -8.09 -2.25 4.01
N CYS A 154 -7.48 -1.52 4.95
CA CYS A 154 -6.25 -1.95 5.61
C CYS A 154 -6.44 -3.22 6.45
N VAL A 155 -7.56 -3.33 7.17
CA VAL A 155 -7.92 -4.50 7.99
C VAL A 155 -8.11 -5.73 7.10
N ARG A 156 -8.92 -5.60 6.05
CA ARG A 156 -9.21 -6.70 5.13
C ARG A 156 -7.98 -7.10 4.33
N MET A 157 -7.16 -6.15 3.87
CA MET A 157 -5.91 -6.47 3.19
C MET A 157 -4.94 -7.25 4.10
N CYS A 158 -4.84 -6.84 5.37
CA CYS A 158 -3.99 -7.51 6.35
C CYS A 158 -4.50 -8.91 6.73
N ASN A 159 -5.82 -9.11 6.80
CA ASN A 159 -6.42 -10.38 7.19
C ASN A 159 -6.65 -11.32 6.00
N GLU A 160 -7.43 -10.88 4.99
CA GLU A 160 -7.89 -11.71 3.87
C GLU A 160 -6.77 -12.04 2.87
N ILE A 161 -5.88 -11.09 2.60
CA ILE A 161 -4.84 -11.25 1.56
C ILE A 161 -3.50 -11.68 2.16
N GLN A 162 -3.08 -11.03 3.25
CA GLN A 162 -1.81 -11.36 3.89
C GLN A 162 -1.93 -12.51 4.91
N GLY A 163 -3.12 -12.80 5.43
CA GLY A 163 -3.29 -13.84 6.45
C GLY A 163 -2.71 -13.50 7.83
N VAL A 164 -2.38 -12.23 8.09
CA VAL A 164 -1.70 -11.80 9.32
C VAL A 164 -2.69 -11.25 10.35
N GLY A 165 -3.62 -10.38 9.93
CA GLY A 165 -4.62 -9.82 10.85
C GLY A 165 -4.06 -8.95 11.99
N ALA A 166 -2.90 -8.31 11.80
CA ALA A 166 -2.24 -7.51 12.85
C ALA A 166 -3.04 -6.28 13.32
N ILE A 167 -4.03 -5.83 12.54
CA ILE A 167 -4.89 -4.68 12.85
C ILE A 167 -6.36 -5.03 12.59
N ASP A 168 -7.26 -4.55 13.46
CA ASP A 168 -8.70 -4.74 13.32
C ASP A 168 -9.49 -3.55 13.92
N PHE A 169 -10.81 -3.54 13.72
CA PHE A 169 -11.71 -2.59 14.35
C PHE A 169 -11.91 -2.91 15.84
N ALA A 170 -11.74 -1.88 16.67
CA ALA A 170 -12.12 -1.89 18.07
C ALA A 170 -13.16 -0.81 18.37
N TYR A 171 -13.82 -0.96 19.52
CA TYR A 171 -14.86 -0.05 20.03
C TYR A 171 -16.10 0.03 19.12
N ARG A 172 -17.01 0.98 19.40
CA ARG A 172 -18.29 1.14 18.69
C ARG A 172 -18.66 2.61 18.51
N GLY A 173 -19.54 2.87 17.55
CA GLY A 173 -20.07 4.21 17.28
C GLY A 173 -18.96 5.20 16.90
N SER A 174 -19.04 6.42 17.43
CA SER A 174 -18.03 7.47 17.20
C SER A 174 -16.64 7.16 17.76
N ASN A 175 -16.53 6.16 18.65
CA ASN A 175 -15.27 5.72 19.23
C ASN A 175 -14.58 4.62 18.40
N ALA A 176 -15.21 4.12 17.32
CA ALA A 176 -14.65 3.07 16.49
C ALA A 176 -13.28 3.46 15.92
N MET A 177 -12.33 2.52 15.97
CA MET A 177 -10.95 2.76 15.54
C MET A 177 -10.32 1.48 15.00
N VAL A 178 -9.51 1.59 13.95
CA VAL A 178 -8.62 0.52 13.52
C VAL A 178 -7.40 0.52 14.42
N THR A 179 -7.12 -0.57 15.13
CA THR A 179 -6.04 -0.67 16.11
C THR A 179 -5.38 -2.04 16.07
N PRO A 180 -4.09 -2.15 16.42
CA PRO A 180 -3.49 -3.43 16.74
C PRO A 180 -4.13 -4.10 17.95
N TYR A 181 -3.86 -5.39 18.12
CA TYR A 181 -4.38 -6.21 19.21
C TYR A 181 -4.18 -5.55 20.59
N PHE A 182 -5.24 -5.56 21.41
CA PHE A 182 -5.32 -4.89 22.73
C PHE A 182 -4.92 -3.41 22.77
N GLY A 183 -4.94 -2.69 21.64
CA GLY A 183 -4.51 -1.29 21.62
C GLY A 183 -3.00 -1.11 21.79
N LYS A 184 -2.21 -2.17 21.58
CA LYS A 184 -0.75 -2.09 21.55
C LYS A 184 -0.27 -1.25 20.37
N GLU A 185 1.00 -0.87 20.46
CA GLU A 185 1.76 -0.27 19.36
C GLU A 185 2.09 -1.33 18.29
N LEU A 186 2.22 -0.91 17.04
CA LEU A 186 2.42 -1.80 15.89
C LEU A 186 3.72 -2.63 15.98
N ALA A 187 4.76 -2.10 16.63
CA ALA A 187 6.00 -2.82 16.90
C ALA A 187 5.87 -3.94 17.96
N LYS A 188 4.75 -4.01 18.68
CA LYS A 188 4.51 -4.92 19.81
C LYS A 188 3.46 -6.00 19.52
N VAL A 189 3.12 -6.18 18.25
CA VAL A 189 2.19 -7.19 17.74
C VAL A 189 2.84 -7.96 16.60
N GLU A 190 2.16 -9.02 16.18
CA GLU A 190 2.56 -9.96 15.14
C GLU A 190 2.38 -9.37 13.72
N CYS A 191 2.89 -8.14 13.54
CA CYS A 191 2.98 -7.47 12.26
C CYS A 191 4.26 -7.90 11.54
N VAL A 192 4.14 -8.21 10.25
CA VAL A 192 5.27 -8.61 9.39
C VAL A 192 5.85 -7.46 8.58
N ASN A 193 5.41 -6.23 8.85
CA ASN A 193 5.92 -5.00 8.23
C ASN A 193 5.91 -4.98 6.67
N CYS A 194 4.96 -5.66 6.03
CA CYS A 194 4.87 -5.74 4.57
C CYS A 194 4.28 -4.49 3.89
N GLY A 195 3.68 -3.57 4.66
CA GLY A 195 3.15 -2.30 4.15
C GLY A 195 1.91 -2.38 3.27
N GLN A 196 1.32 -3.57 3.04
CA GLN A 196 0.12 -3.70 2.19
C GLN A 196 -1.07 -2.91 2.72
N CYS A 197 -1.20 -2.79 4.04
CA CYS A 197 -2.20 -1.96 4.69
C CYS A 197 -2.04 -0.45 4.37
N ALA A 198 -0.80 0.03 4.23
CA ALA A 198 -0.50 1.40 3.81
C ALA A 198 -0.74 1.61 2.31
N ARG A 199 -0.47 0.58 1.48
CA ARG A 199 -0.72 0.61 0.03
C ARG A 199 -2.20 0.88 -0.29
N VAL A 200 -3.10 0.17 0.39
CA VAL A 200 -4.55 0.30 0.17
C VAL A 200 -5.20 1.47 0.92
N CYS A 201 -4.45 2.17 1.79
CA CYS A 201 -5.02 3.25 2.57
C CYS A 201 -5.36 4.46 1.67
N PRO A 202 -6.64 4.90 1.61
CA PRO A 202 -7.06 6.00 0.74
C PRO A 202 -6.65 7.39 1.28
N THR A 203 -6.03 7.45 2.45
CA THR A 203 -5.68 8.67 3.19
C THR A 203 -4.28 8.55 3.79
N GLY A 204 -3.83 9.58 4.53
CA GLY A 204 -2.54 9.54 5.24
C GLY A 204 -2.57 8.80 6.60
N ALA A 205 -3.55 7.92 6.84
CA ALA A 205 -3.69 7.24 8.14
C ALA A 205 -2.69 6.11 8.39
N LEU A 206 -2.19 5.50 7.31
CA LEU A 206 -1.15 4.48 7.34
C LEU A 206 -0.22 4.79 6.17
N HIS A 207 1.07 4.93 6.47
CA HIS A 207 2.07 5.22 5.45
C HIS A 207 3.44 4.66 5.86
N PRO A 208 4.35 4.44 4.89
CA PRO A 208 5.73 4.07 5.18
C PRO A 208 6.40 5.11 6.08
N LYS A 209 7.28 4.64 6.97
CA LYS A 209 8.18 5.51 7.73
C LYS A 209 9.21 6.12 6.77
N THR A 210 9.53 7.38 6.99
CA THR A 210 10.45 8.13 6.11
C THR A 210 11.82 8.23 6.74
N ASN A 211 12.85 8.06 5.92
CA ASN A 211 14.25 8.33 6.24
C ASN A 211 14.83 9.47 5.38
N ILE A 212 13.97 10.26 4.71
CA ILE A 212 14.39 11.28 3.74
C ILE A 212 15.35 12.29 4.36
N ASP A 213 15.04 12.80 5.56
CA ASP A 213 15.89 13.81 6.21
C ASP A 213 17.27 13.26 6.56
N GLN A 214 17.32 12.02 7.08
CA GLN A 214 18.59 11.33 7.38
C GLN A 214 19.45 11.11 6.13
N VAL A 215 18.80 10.86 4.98
CA VAL A 215 19.49 10.72 3.70
C VAL A 215 20.05 12.07 3.23
N TRP A 216 19.29 13.16 3.37
CA TRP A 216 19.80 14.50 3.06
C TRP A 216 20.94 14.92 3.97
N ASP A 217 20.84 14.64 5.27
CA ASP A 217 21.92 14.90 6.22
C ASP A 217 23.19 14.15 5.82
N ALA A 218 23.07 12.88 5.42
CA ALA A 218 24.20 12.10 4.93
C ALA A 218 24.79 12.66 3.63
N ILE A 219 23.96 13.01 2.64
CA ILE A 219 24.41 13.56 1.35
C ILE A 219 25.20 14.87 1.53
N HIS A 220 24.81 15.68 2.50
CA HIS A 220 25.47 16.96 2.78
C HIS A 220 26.67 16.84 3.75
N ASP A 221 26.95 15.64 4.26
CA ASP A 221 28.11 15.39 5.12
C ASP A 221 29.37 15.16 4.26
N PRO A 222 30.34 16.10 4.23
CA PRO A 222 31.54 15.97 3.40
C PRO A 222 32.48 14.85 3.87
N GLU A 223 32.31 14.32 5.08
CA GLU A 223 33.10 13.19 5.59
C GLU A 223 32.54 11.84 5.15
N LYS A 224 31.33 11.81 4.57
CA LYS A 224 30.66 10.57 4.18
C LYS A 224 30.72 10.33 2.68
N LYS A 225 30.98 9.07 2.33
CA LYS A 225 30.77 8.53 0.99
C LYS A 225 29.36 7.97 0.92
N VAL A 226 28.45 8.65 0.23
CA VAL A 226 27.03 8.30 0.19
C VAL A 226 26.68 7.69 -1.16
N VAL A 227 26.39 6.39 -1.12
CA VAL A 227 26.07 5.63 -2.32
C VAL A 227 24.66 5.06 -2.21
N VAL A 228 24.03 4.85 -3.36
CA VAL A 228 22.64 4.37 -3.43
C VAL A 228 22.54 3.09 -4.25
N GLN A 229 21.72 2.15 -3.80
CA GLN A 229 21.35 0.95 -4.55
C GLN A 229 19.86 0.97 -4.92
N LEU A 230 19.55 0.57 -6.15
CA LEU A 230 18.19 0.54 -6.70
C LEU A 230 17.67 -0.88 -6.83
N ALA A 231 16.49 -1.16 -6.25
CA ALA A 231 15.83 -2.44 -6.44
C ALA A 231 15.29 -2.63 -7.87
N PRO A 232 15.11 -3.87 -8.34
CA PRO A 232 14.64 -4.16 -9.69
C PRO A 232 13.31 -3.47 -10.05
N ALA A 233 12.29 -3.56 -9.20
CA ALA A 233 10.95 -3.06 -9.53
C ALA A 233 10.84 -1.53 -9.57
N VAL A 234 11.76 -0.79 -8.94
CA VAL A 234 11.68 0.68 -8.87
C VAL A 234 11.80 1.29 -10.26
N ARG A 235 12.64 0.71 -11.13
CA ARG A 235 12.91 1.25 -12.48
C ARG A 235 11.72 1.18 -13.44
N VAL A 236 10.72 0.33 -13.14
CA VAL A 236 9.50 0.16 -13.96
C VAL A 236 8.26 0.80 -13.33
N ALA A 237 8.28 1.06 -12.01
CA ALA A 237 7.14 1.61 -11.28
C ALA A 237 7.25 3.13 -11.05
N LEU A 238 8.46 3.67 -10.86
CA LEU A 238 8.62 5.08 -10.47
C LEU A 238 8.05 6.06 -11.50
N GLY A 239 8.07 5.70 -12.79
CA GLY A 239 7.52 6.52 -13.87
C GLY A 239 6.04 6.88 -13.70
N GLU A 240 5.24 6.03 -13.04
CA GLU A 240 3.81 6.28 -12.82
C GLU A 240 3.59 7.55 -11.97
N SER A 241 4.47 7.82 -11.00
CA SER A 241 4.45 9.05 -10.19
C SER A 241 4.74 10.32 -11.00
N PHE A 242 5.29 10.17 -12.21
CA PHE A 242 5.57 11.24 -13.16
C PHE A 242 4.59 11.22 -14.35
N HIS A 243 3.42 10.59 -14.17
CA HIS A 243 2.37 10.48 -15.19
C HIS A 243 2.79 9.71 -16.45
N MET A 244 3.80 8.84 -16.34
CA MET A 244 4.17 7.91 -17.41
C MET A 244 3.27 6.66 -17.36
N GLU A 245 3.17 5.94 -18.47
CA GLU A 245 2.43 4.68 -18.53
C GLU A 245 3.07 3.62 -17.62
N ALA A 246 2.23 2.77 -17.00
CA ALA A 246 2.69 1.68 -16.16
C ALA A 246 3.63 0.74 -16.92
N GLY A 247 4.75 0.37 -16.29
CA GLY A 247 5.78 -0.47 -16.90
C GLY A 247 6.81 0.30 -17.74
N THR A 248 6.73 1.63 -17.84
CA THR A 248 7.74 2.44 -18.53
C THR A 248 9.10 2.33 -17.85
N LEU A 249 10.14 1.99 -18.61
CA LEU A 249 11.52 1.89 -18.09
C LEU A 249 12.12 3.28 -17.86
N THR A 250 12.55 3.56 -16.62
CA THR A 250 13.06 4.87 -16.18
C THR A 250 14.49 4.83 -15.62
N THR A 251 15.24 3.75 -15.91
CA THR A 251 16.58 3.51 -15.33
C THR A 251 17.54 4.69 -15.52
N ALA A 252 17.66 5.20 -16.75
CA ALA A 252 18.61 6.27 -17.05
C ALA A 252 18.22 7.59 -16.35
N GLN A 253 16.92 7.89 -16.31
CA GLN A 253 16.38 9.07 -15.62
C GLN A 253 16.63 8.98 -14.12
N ILE A 254 16.41 7.81 -13.51
CA ILE A 254 16.68 7.57 -12.08
C ILE A 254 18.15 7.79 -11.76
N VAL A 255 19.06 7.16 -12.52
CA VAL A 255 20.51 7.29 -12.30
C VAL A 255 20.94 8.76 -12.43
N SER A 256 20.44 9.46 -13.44
CA SER A 256 20.72 10.89 -13.64
C SER A 256 20.24 11.71 -12.44
N ALA A 257 18.98 11.52 -12.03
CA ALA A 257 18.39 12.24 -10.91
C ALA A 257 19.15 12.00 -9.60
N LEU A 258 19.50 10.76 -9.27
CA LEU A 258 20.23 10.43 -8.05
C LEU A 258 21.62 11.08 -8.02
N ARG A 259 22.33 11.09 -9.15
CA ARG A 259 23.61 11.81 -9.26
C ARG A 259 23.43 13.32 -9.08
N THR A 260 22.40 13.90 -9.69
CA THR A 260 22.08 15.33 -9.53
C THR A 260 21.70 15.68 -8.08
N MET A 261 21.09 14.75 -7.35
CA MET A 261 20.75 14.93 -5.93
C MET A 261 21.97 14.91 -5.00
N GLY A 262 23.14 14.44 -5.45
CA GLY A 262 24.38 14.44 -4.67
C GLY A 262 24.88 13.07 -4.24
N PHE A 263 24.30 11.96 -4.72
CA PHE A 263 24.86 10.63 -4.47
C PHE A 263 26.19 10.45 -5.22
N ASP A 264 27.20 9.94 -4.51
CA ASP A 264 28.55 9.68 -5.04
C ASP A 264 28.57 8.59 -6.13
N ALA A 265 27.76 7.56 -5.94
CA ALA A 265 27.65 6.43 -6.85
C ALA A 265 26.26 5.80 -6.78
N VAL A 266 25.84 5.25 -7.93
CA VAL A 266 24.56 4.56 -8.08
C VAL A 266 24.85 3.12 -8.48
N TYR A 267 24.35 2.19 -7.68
CA TYR A 267 24.50 0.76 -7.84
C TYR A 267 23.15 0.09 -8.11
N ASP A 268 23.21 -1.12 -8.66
CA ASP A 268 22.02 -1.92 -8.97
C ASP A 268 21.95 -3.14 -8.05
N THR A 269 20.87 -3.25 -7.27
CA THR A 269 20.66 -4.40 -6.37
C THR A 269 20.53 -5.71 -7.15
N SER A 270 20.22 -5.65 -8.46
CA SER A 270 20.12 -6.85 -9.31
C SER A 270 21.43 -7.62 -9.38
N PHE A 271 22.59 -6.94 -9.27
CA PHE A 271 23.89 -7.60 -9.17
C PHE A 271 23.96 -8.51 -7.94
N ALA A 272 23.50 -8.04 -6.78
CA ALA A 272 23.46 -8.86 -5.57
C ALA A 272 22.32 -9.90 -5.60
N ALA A 273 21.29 -9.69 -6.42
CA ALA A 273 20.29 -10.73 -6.67
C ALA A 273 20.92 -11.92 -7.40
N ASP A 274 21.79 -11.68 -8.39
CA ASP A 274 22.54 -12.76 -9.05
C ASP A 274 23.46 -13.49 -8.05
N LEU A 275 24.13 -12.76 -7.15
CA LEU A 275 24.92 -13.38 -6.07
C LEU A 275 24.04 -14.21 -5.13
N THR A 276 22.86 -13.71 -4.77
CA THR A 276 21.90 -14.45 -3.93
C THR A 276 21.52 -15.77 -4.59
N VAL A 277 21.23 -15.75 -5.90
CA VAL A 277 20.87 -16.95 -6.67
C VAL A 277 22.00 -17.98 -6.67
N ILE A 278 23.25 -17.55 -6.85
CA ILE A 278 24.41 -18.46 -6.85
C ILE A 278 24.55 -19.15 -5.49
N GLU A 279 24.58 -18.37 -4.40
CA GLU A 279 24.75 -18.88 -3.04
C GLU A 279 23.57 -19.78 -2.60
N GLU A 280 22.34 -19.36 -2.89
CA GLU A 280 21.13 -20.10 -2.54
C GLU A 280 20.99 -21.39 -3.35
N ALA A 281 21.44 -21.41 -4.61
CA ALA A 281 21.50 -22.62 -5.42
C ALA A 281 22.56 -23.61 -4.92
N GLU A 282 23.75 -23.14 -4.51
CA GLU A 282 24.77 -23.98 -3.91
C GLU A 282 24.29 -24.58 -2.58
N GLU A 283 23.65 -23.77 -1.73
CA GLU A 283 23.03 -24.22 -0.50
C GLU A 283 21.96 -25.29 -0.75
N PHE A 284 21.07 -25.05 -1.73
CA PHE A 284 20.04 -26.01 -2.12
C PHE A 284 20.64 -27.36 -2.54
N LEU A 285 21.63 -27.35 -3.43
CA LEU A 285 22.29 -28.58 -3.88
C LEU A 285 22.99 -29.32 -2.73
N GLY A 286 23.59 -28.57 -1.80
CA GLY A 286 24.20 -29.13 -0.59
C GLY A 286 23.17 -29.83 0.31
N ARG A 287 22.05 -29.17 0.60
CA ARG A 287 20.96 -29.72 1.44
C ARG A 287 20.26 -30.90 0.79
N LEU A 288 20.01 -30.83 -0.53
CA LEU A 288 19.38 -31.90 -1.29
C LEU A 288 20.19 -33.19 -1.27
N LYS A 289 21.52 -33.10 -1.39
CA LYS A 289 22.42 -34.27 -1.30
C LYS A 289 22.40 -34.93 0.08
N LYS A 290 22.22 -34.15 1.14
CA LYS A 290 22.19 -34.66 2.53
C LYS A 290 20.80 -35.11 2.97
N GLY A 291 19.74 -34.63 2.32
CA GLY A 291 18.35 -34.87 2.75
C GLY A 291 17.98 -34.10 4.03
N GLU A 292 18.69 -33.01 4.33
CA GLU A 292 18.53 -32.23 5.56
C GLU A 292 17.86 -30.87 5.27
N ASN A 293 16.92 -30.46 6.13
CA ASN A 293 16.24 -29.15 6.08
C ASN A 293 15.65 -28.79 4.70
N ILE A 294 14.97 -29.77 4.10
CA ILE A 294 14.19 -29.64 2.86
C ILE A 294 12.68 -29.63 3.17
N PRO A 295 11.84 -28.88 2.43
CA PRO A 295 12.20 -28.00 1.31
C PRO A 295 13.01 -26.76 1.76
N LEU A 296 13.84 -26.22 0.87
CA LEU A 296 14.53 -24.94 1.11
C LEU A 296 13.57 -23.79 0.77
N PHE A 297 13.33 -22.90 1.73
CA PHE A 297 12.58 -21.68 1.54
C PHE A 297 13.51 -20.50 1.32
N THR A 298 13.11 -19.56 0.47
CA THR A 298 13.86 -18.33 0.26
C THR A 298 13.83 -17.43 1.50
N SER A 299 14.85 -16.59 1.67
CA SER A 299 15.01 -15.69 2.83
C SER A 299 15.10 -14.21 2.45
N CYS A 300 14.93 -13.89 1.16
CA CYS A 300 15.18 -12.54 0.64
C CYS A 300 14.07 -11.51 0.97
N CYS A 301 12.85 -11.97 1.27
CA CYS A 301 11.72 -11.11 1.62
C CYS A 301 11.62 -10.94 3.14
N PRO A 302 11.82 -9.73 3.70
CA PRO A 302 11.79 -9.53 5.15
C PRO A 302 10.40 -9.78 5.76
N GLY A 303 9.33 -9.52 5.01
CA GLY A 303 7.97 -9.82 5.46
C GLY A 303 7.70 -11.32 5.56
N TRP A 304 8.26 -12.12 4.64
CA TRP A 304 8.19 -13.57 4.72
C TRP A 304 9.03 -14.12 5.88
N VAL A 305 10.26 -13.63 6.07
CA VAL A 305 11.09 -14.03 7.21
C VAL A 305 10.39 -13.71 8.53
N SER A 306 9.85 -12.50 8.68
CA SER A 306 9.08 -12.11 9.87
C SER A 306 7.85 -12.99 10.07
N PHE A 307 7.17 -13.37 8.98
CA PHE A 307 6.01 -14.27 9.03
C PHE A 307 6.42 -15.68 9.49
N ALA A 308 7.51 -16.23 8.95
CA ALA A 308 8.03 -17.53 9.36
C ALA A 308 8.46 -17.52 10.84
N GLU A 309 9.16 -16.47 11.31
CA GLU A 309 9.57 -16.32 12.72
C GLU A 309 8.38 -16.29 13.68
N GLN A 310 7.30 -15.63 13.29
CA GLN A 310 6.14 -15.41 14.17
C GLN A 310 5.14 -16.58 14.14
N TYR A 311 4.91 -17.17 12.96
CA TYR A 311 3.81 -18.12 12.75
C TYR A 311 4.26 -19.55 12.44
N TYR A 312 5.48 -19.74 11.93
CA TYR A 312 6.00 -21.04 11.53
C TYR A 312 7.46 -21.26 11.96
N PRO A 313 7.77 -21.10 13.27
CA PRO A 313 9.14 -21.19 13.77
C PRO A 313 9.81 -22.55 13.48
N GLU A 314 9.02 -23.62 13.29
CA GLU A 314 9.49 -24.95 12.89
C GLU A 314 10.20 -24.96 11.53
N PHE A 315 9.87 -24.04 10.62
CA PHE A 315 10.50 -23.94 9.30
C PHE A 315 11.67 -22.96 9.24
N LEU A 316 12.11 -22.38 10.36
CA LEU A 316 13.26 -21.46 10.36
C LEU A 316 14.55 -22.15 9.90
N SER A 317 14.71 -23.44 10.25
CA SER A 317 15.86 -24.23 9.77
C SER A 317 15.81 -24.48 8.26
N ASN A 318 14.63 -24.39 7.65
CA ASN A 318 14.40 -24.55 6.22
C ASN A 318 14.60 -23.24 5.44
N LEU A 319 14.72 -22.09 6.10
CA LEU A 319 15.09 -20.85 5.42
C LEU A 319 16.53 -20.91 4.92
N SER A 320 16.74 -20.35 3.73
CA SER A 320 18.06 -20.10 3.16
C SER A 320 18.90 -19.24 4.09
N SER A 321 20.14 -19.67 4.30
CA SER A 321 21.14 -18.92 5.06
C SER A 321 21.65 -17.70 4.28
N CYS A 322 21.38 -17.66 2.97
CA CYS A 322 21.72 -16.54 2.12
C CYS A 322 21.06 -15.24 2.63
N ARG A 323 21.79 -14.13 2.53
CA ARG A 323 21.24 -12.81 2.86
C ARG A 323 20.38 -12.32 1.70
N SER A 324 19.46 -11.40 1.97
CA SER A 324 18.70 -10.75 0.90
C SER A 324 19.61 -9.94 -0.03
N PRO A 325 19.22 -9.72 -1.29
CA PRO A 325 20.00 -8.92 -2.24
C PRO A 325 20.37 -7.53 -1.69
N GLN A 326 19.46 -6.88 -0.96
CA GLN A 326 19.73 -5.58 -0.31
C GLN A 326 20.88 -5.68 0.70
N GLN A 327 20.86 -6.71 1.56
CA GLN A 327 21.83 -6.90 2.64
C GLN A 327 23.19 -7.40 2.12
N MET A 328 23.17 -8.28 1.11
CA MET A 328 24.37 -8.69 0.37
C MET A 328 25.01 -7.48 -0.29
N MET A 329 24.24 -6.69 -1.04
CA MET A 329 24.76 -5.51 -1.74
C MET A 329 25.40 -4.50 -0.79
N GLY A 330 24.76 -4.23 0.35
CA GLY A 330 25.33 -3.35 1.38
C GLY A 330 26.70 -3.84 1.87
N SER A 331 26.85 -5.16 2.05
CA SER A 331 28.12 -5.77 2.47
C SER A 331 29.18 -5.71 1.36
N VAL A 332 28.79 -6.01 0.12
CA VAL A 332 29.67 -5.97 -1.06
C VAL A 332 30.17 -4.55 -1.31
N ILE A 333 29.29 -3.56 -1.35
CA ILE A 333 29.65 -2.14 -1.58
C ILE A 333 30.63 -1.66 -0.51
N LYS A 334 30.33 -1.91 0.78
CA LYS A 334 31.21 -1.46 1.88
C LYS A 334 32.59 -2.11 1.81
N ASN A 335 32.68 -3.39 1.45
CA ASN A 335 33.96 -4.06 1.29
C ASN A 335 34.72 -3.55 0.07
N PHE A 336 34.05 -3.44 -1.07
CA PHE A 336 34.61 -2.97 -2.33
C PHE A 336 35.21 -1.58 -2.17
N LEU A 337 34.41 -0.58 -1.78
CA LEU A 337 34.85 0.80 -1.64
C LEU A 337 35.94 0.97 -0.58
N SER A 338 35.88 0.18 0.50
CA SER A 338 36.91 0.24 1.53
C SER A 338 38.27 -0.25 1.04
N THR A 339 38.30 -1.21 0.11
CA THR A 339 39.54 -1.73 -0.47
C THR A 339 40.00 -0.97 -1.70
N SER A 340 39.09 -0.61 -2.61
CA SER A 340 39.43 0.04 -3.88
C SER A 340 39.73 1.53 -3.72
N GLU A 341 39.04 2.22 -2.81
CA GLU A 341 39.16 3.67 -2.61
C GLU A 341 39.80 4.02 -1.26
N ASN A 342 40.20 3.03 -0.46
CA ASN A 342 40.81 3.19 0.87
C ASN A 342 39.96 4.03 1.85
N ILE A 343 38.63 3.90 1.75
CA ILE A 343 37.66 4.59 2.63
C ILE A 343 37.35 3.69 3.84
N LYS A 344 37.20 4.26 5.03
CA LYS A 344 36.77 3.48 6.20
C LYS A 344 35.30 3.09 6.06
N LYS A 345 34.95 1.85 6.47
CA LYS A 345 33.57 1.33 6.37
C LYS A 345 32.52 2.15 7.15
N GLU A 346 32.94 2.86 8.19
CA GLU A 346 32.13 3.77 9.02
C GLU A 346 31.80 5.09 8.32
N ASP A 347 32.56 5.44 7.29
CA ASP A 347 32.37 6.64 6.47
C ASP A 347 31.57 6.35 5.20
N ILE A 348 31.21 5.08 4.97
CA ILE A 348 30.37 4.67 3.84
C ILE A 348 28.92 4.53 4.30
N VAL A 349 28.06 5.37 3.74
CA VAL A 349 26.59 5.30 3.88
C VAL A 349 26.00 4.66 2.64
N VAL A 350 25.28 3.55 2.82
CA VAL A 350 24.60 2.85 1.72
C VAL A 350 23.10 3.05 1.87
N VAL A 351 22.50 3.79 0.95
CA VAL A 351 21.06 4.03 0.87
C VAL A 351 20.44 3.02 -0.09
N SER A 352 19.28 2.46 0.25
CA SER A 352 18.54 1.53 -0.60
C SER A 352 17.17 2.08 -0.97
N ILE A 353 16.88 2.16 -2.27
CA ILE A 353 15.55 2.51 -2.77
C ILE A 353 14.83 1.22 -3.13
N MET A 354 13.81 0.88 -2.32
CA MET A 354 13.14 -0.42 -2.36
C MET A 354 11.61 -0.24 -2.53
N PRO A 355 10.92 -1.16 -3.23
CA PRO A 355 9.46 -1.21 -3.32
C PRO A 355 8.86 -1.90 -2.08
N CYS A 356 9.46 -1.72 -0.90
CA CYS A 356 9.05 -2.32 0.37
C CYS A 356 9.09 -1.26 1.49
N THR A 357 8.48 -1.58 2.63
CA THR A 357 8.38 -0.67 3.79
C THR A 357 9.33 -1.02 4.90
#